data_AF-A0A7S2YZ43-F1
#
_entry.id   AF-A0A7S2YZ43-F1
#
_cell.length_a   1.000
_cell.length_b   1.000
_cell.length_c   1.000
_cell.angle_alpha   90.00
_cell.angle_beta   90.00
_cell.angle_gamma   90.00
#
_symmetry.space_group_name_H-M   'P 1'
#
loop_
_entity.id
_entity.type
_entity.pdbx_description
1 polymer ?
#
loop_
_entity_poly.entity_id
_entity_poly.type
_entity_poly.pdbx_seq_one_letter_code
_entity_poly.pdbx_strand_id
1 'polypeptide(L)'
;MSDASSSGVSGSPIKGGVSKRAESGLRYMMVEEARRRCASMFEAYASCTSTTFFLAVPWSCRGDLDALNACLHRYTTDAVLDEYKRRWIAAGAPSDFKEALKKVASS
;
A
#
# COMPACT_ATOMS: atom_id res chain seq x y z
N MET A 1 -26.89 -2.17 -27.47
CA MET A 1 -25.63 -1.66 -28.03
C MET A 1 -24.73 -1.32 -26.86
N SER A 2 -23.58 -1.90 -26.58
CA SER A 2 -22.89 -3.14 -26.95
C SER A 2 -21.85 -3.33 -25.83
N ASP A 3 -21.55 -4.59 -25.51
CA ASP A 3 -20.63 -5.04 -24.45
C ASP A 3 -19.17 -4.57 -24.58
N ALA A 4 -18.48 -4.57 -23.44
CA ALA A 4 -17.08 -5.05 -23.25
C ALA A 4 -16.82 -5.16 -21.73
N SER A 5 -16.97 -6.32 -21.09
CA SER A 5 -16.03 -7.46 -21.00
C SER A 5 -14.76 -7.21 -20.16
N SER A 6 -14.67 -8.00 -19.07
CA SER A 6 -13.48 -8.58 -18.43
C SER A 6 -12.47 -7.63 -17.76
N SER A 7 -12.23 -7.74 -16.46
CA SER A 7 -11.64 -8.96 -15.89
C SER A 7 -12.09 -9.20 -14.45
N GLY A 8 -12.65 -10.39 -14.21
CA GLY A 8 -12.88 -10.90 -12.87
C GLY A 8 -11.55 -11.23 -12.20
N VAL A 9 -11.24 -10.53 -11.11
CA VAL A 9 -10.39 -11.08 -10.05
C VAL A 9 -11.35 -11.69 -9.03
N SER A 10 -11.50 -13.01 -9.11
CA SER A 10 -12.16 -13.82 -8.10
C SER A 10 -11.26 -13.85 -6.86
N GLY A 11 -11.39 -12.85 -5.99
CA GLY A 11 -10.88 -12.93 -4.63
C GLY A 11 -11.79 -13.84 -3.82
N SER A 12 -11.47 -15.13 -3.74
CA SER A 12 -12.20 -16.05 -2.87
C SER A 12 -12.01 -15.62 -1.39
N PRO A 13 -13.08 -15.56 -0.57
CA PRO A 13 -12.97 -15.17 0.82
C PRO A 13 -12.15 -16.21 1.60
N ILE A 14 -11.12 -15.74 2.30
CA ILE A 14 -10.26 -16.56 3.16
C ILE A 14 -11.09 -17.16 4.31
N LYS A 15 -11.37 -18.47 4.29
CA LYS A 15 -11.99 -19.18 5.43
C LYS A 15 -11.03 -19.22 6.61
N GLY A 16 -11.45 -18.67 7.75
CA GLY A 16 -10.69 -18.69 9.01
C GLY A 16 -10.11 -17.34 9.44
N GLY A 17 -10.17 -16.30 8.59
CA GLY A 17 -9.86 -14.91 8.93
C GLY A 17 -8.40 -14.65 9.34
N VAL A 18 -7.81 -13.58 8.81
CA VAL A 18 -6.54 -13.08 9.35
C VAL A 18 -6.83 -12.38 10.69
N SER A 19 -6.07 -12.71 11.74
CA SER A 19 -6.25 -12.05 13.04
C SER A 19 -6.03 -10.54 12.93
N LYS A 20 -6.69 -9.73 13.78
CA LYS A 20 -6.53 -8.27 13.76
C LYS A 20 -5.07 -7.83 13.89
N ARG A 21 -4.29 -8.52 14.73
CA ARG A 21 -2.85 -8.25 14.89
C ARG A 21 -2.09 -8.53 13.60
N ALA A 22 -2.39 -9.65 12.94
CA ALA A 22 -1.77 -10.01 11.68
C ALA A 22 -2.14 -9.02 10.57
N GLU A 23 -3.42 -8.62 10.47
CA GLU A 23 -3.84 -7.63 9.49
C GLU A 23 -3.16 -6.28 9.70
N SER A 24 -3.06 -5.79 10.95
CA SER A 24 -2.32 -4.55 11.26
C SER A 24 -0.84 -4.65 10.85
N GLY A 25 -0.21 -5.81 11.07
CA GLY A 25 1.17 -6.06 10.63
C GLY A 25 1.30 -6.03 9.11
N LEU A 26 0.37 -6.67 8.38
CA LEU A 26 0.34 -6.65 6.92
C LEU A 26 0.08 -5.25 6.37
N ARG A 27 -0.81 -4.47 6.99
CA ARG A 27 -1.06 -3.06 6.64
C ARG A 27 0.18 -2.20 6.84
N TYR A 28 0.90 -2.37 7.95
CA TYR A 28 2.16 -1.66 8.19
C TYR A 28 3.18 -1.95 7.07
N MET A 29 3.31 -3.22 6.69
CA MET A 29 4.25 -3.64 5.66
C MET A 29 3.86 -3.15 4.26
N MET A 30 2.57 -3.18 3.94
CA MET A 30 2.01 -2.59 2.71
C MET A 30 2.35 -1.09 2.62
N VAL A 31 2.18 -0.34 3.72
CA VAL A 31 2.52 1.09 3.78
C VAL A 31 4.03 1.31 3.63
N GLU A 32 4.87 0.50 4.26
CA GLU A 32 6.33 0.56 4.10
C GLU A 32 6.76 0.35 2.65
N GLU A 33 6.15 -0.62 1.96
CA GLU A 33 6.43 -0.84 0.54
C GLU A 33 5.94 0.31 -0.33
N ALA A 34 4.73 0.82 -0.08
CA ALA A 34 4.19 1.99 -0.76
C ALA A 34 5.11 3.22 -0.59
N ARG A 35 5.64 3.44 0.62
CA ARG A 35 6.60 4.51 0.91
C ARG A 35 7.87 4.38 0.08
N ARG A 36 8.44 3.18 -0.05
CA ARG A 36 9.63 2.95 -0.89
C ARG A 36 9.33 3.17 -2.37
N ARG A 37 8.19 2.67 -2.87
CA ARG A 37 7.79 2.84 -4.28
C ARG A 37 7.48 4.30 -4.64
N CYS A 38 7.03 5.09 -3.67
CA CYS A 38 6.68 6.51 -3.84
C CYS A 38 7.74 7.48 -3.30
N ALA A 39 8.97 7.02 -3.07
CA ALA A 39 10.03 7.81 -2.40
C ALA A 39 10.29 9.17 -3.07
N SER A 40 10.34 9.23 -4.40
CA SER A 40 10.57 10.49 -5.13
C SER A 40 9.45 11.52 -4.93
N MET A 41 8.20 11.07 -4.82
CA MET A 41 7.05 11.96 -4.56
C MET A 41 7.04 12.43 -3.10
N PHE A 42 7.49 11.57 -2.18
CA PHE A 42 7.74 11.98 -0.80
C PHE A 42 8.82 13.05 -0.69
N GLU A 43 9.93 12.89 -1.41
CA GLU A 43 11.02 13.87 -1.45
C GLU A 43 10.55 15.20 -2.04
N ALA A 44 9.79 15.19 -3.14
CA ALA A 44 9.23 16.40 -3.74
C ALA A 44 8.31 17.15 -2.75
N TYR A 45 7.35 16.44 -2.14
CA TYR A 45 6.46 17.04 -1.16
C TYR A 45 7.22 17.55 0.07
N ALA A 46 8.18 16.78 0.60
CA ALA A 46 9.02 17.19 1.71
C ALA A 46 9.82 18.46 1.38
N SER A 47 10.41 18.51 0.18
CA SER A 47 11.13 19.69 -0.31
C SER A 47 10.22 20.91 -0.32
N CYS A 48 9.02 20.81 -0.89
CA CYS A 48 8.06 21.93 -0.91
C CYS A 48 7.70 22.40 0.51
N THR A 49 7.39 21.47 1.42
CA THR A 49 7.00 21.81 2.80
C THR A 49 8.14 22.43 3.61
N SER A 50 9.40 22.10 3.31
CA SER A 50 10.56 22.64 4.02
C SER A 50 10.86 24.10 3.68
N THR A 51 10.50 24.55 2.48
CA THR A 51 10.71 25.93 2.02
C THR A 51 9.47 26.81 2.15
N THR A 52 8.30 26.20 2.31
CA THR A 52 7.02 26.91 2.36
C THR A 52 6.66 27.30 3.79
N PHE A 53 6.20 28.53 3.99
CA PHE A 53 5.65 28.95 5.27
C PHE A 53 4.47 28.05 5.67
N PHE A 54 4.47 27.53 6.90
CA PHE A 54 3.55 26.45 7.32
C PHE A 54 2.06 26.74 7.05
N LEU A 55 1.60 27.99 7.16
CA LEU A 55 0.21 28.36 6.84
C LEU A 55 -0.13 28.23 5.34
N ALA A 56 0.87 28.35 4.45
CA ALA A 56 0.67 28.31 3.00
C ALA A 56 0.76 26.89 2.40
N VAL A 57 1.28 25.91 3.14
CA VAL A 57 1.48 24.52 2.68
C VAL A 57 0.26 23.90 1.99
N PRO A 58 -0.98 24.02 2.51
CA PRO A 58 -2.15 23.39 1.88
C PRO A 58 -2.45 23.89 0.46
N TRP A 59 -2.01 25.09 0.11
CA TRP A 59 -2.18 25.67 -1.22
C TRP A 59 -0.92 25.50 -2.07
N SER A 60 0.24 25.89 -1.54
CA SER A 60 1.49 25.92 -2.29
C SER A 60 2.02 24.54 -2.64
N CYS A 61 1.84 23.54 -1.77
CA CYS A 61 2.35 22.18 -1.97
C CYS A 61 1.27 21.19 -2.44
N ARG A 62 0.11 21.68 -2.87
CA ARG A 62 -1.04 20.84 -3.25
C ARG A 62 -0.71 19.90 -4.41
N GLY A 63 0.02 20.37 -5.42
CA GLY A 63 0.41 19.55 -6.57
C GLY A 63 1.28 18.35 -6.19
N ASP A 64 2.30 18.58 -5.35
CA ASP A 64 3.17 17.51 -4.85
C ASP A 64 2.41 16.54 -3.94
N LEU A 65 1.49 17.05 -3.12
CA LEU A 65 0.63 16.22 -2.28
C LEU A 65 -0.32 15.35 -3.11
N ASP A 66 -0.92 15.90 -4.16
CA ASP A 66 -1.82 15.17 -5.06
C ASP A 66 -1.04 14.07 -5.81
N ALA A 67 0.18 14.35 -6.27
CA ALA A 67 1.06 13.36 -6.89
C ALA A 67 1.45 12.23 -5.92
N LEU A 68 1.81 12.59 -4.69
CA LEU A 68 2.12 11.63 -3.62
C LEU A 68 0.91 10.75 -3.29
N ASN A 69 -0.26 11.34 -3.10
CA ASN A 69 -1.50 10.61 -2.82
C ASN A 69 -1.88 9.69 -3.98
N ALA A 70 -1.78 10.17 -5.22
CA ALA A 70 -2.04 9.35 -6.41
C ALA A 70 -1.11 8.14 -6.50
N CYS A 71 0.15 8.27 -6.05
CA CYS A 71 1.07 7.15 -5.96
C CYS A 71 0.67 6.18 -4.84
N LEU A 72 0.44 6.68 -3.62
CA LEU A 72 0.08 5.85 -2.46
C LEU A 72 -1.20 5.05 -2.70
N HIS A 73 -2.22 5.67 -3.29
CA HIS A 73 -3.50 5.03 -3.59
C HIS A 73 -3.37 3.80 -4.52
N ARG A 74 -2.29 3.65 -5.29
CA ARG A 74 -2.05 2.45 -6.11
C ARG A 74 -1.62 1.25 -5.28
N TYR A 75 -1.02 1.48 -4.12
CA TYR A 75 -0.36 0.46 -3.31
C TYR A 75 -1.02 0.23 -1.95
N THR A 76 -1.94 1.09 -1.53
CA THR A 76 -2.61 0.99 -0.22
C THR A 76 -4.12 0.79 -0.34
N THR A 77 -4.55 -0.13 -1.22
CA THR A 77 -5.96 -0.50 -1.39
C THR A 77 -6.29 -1.79 -0.66
N ASP A 78 -7.58 -2.03 -0.42
CA ASP A 78 -8.04 -3.30 0.16
C ASP A 78 -7.69 -4.50 -0.73
N ALA A 79 -7.74 -4.33 -2.06
CA ALA A 79 -7.33 -5.37 -3.00
C ALA A 79 -5.84 -5.72 -2.87
N VAL A 80 -4.97 -4.72 -2.67
CA VAL A 80 -3.55 -4.96 -2.41
C VAL A 80 -3.38 -5.66 -1.06
N LEU A 81 -4.08 -5.20 -0.01
CA LEU A 81 -4.02 -5.84 1.30
C LEU A 81 -4.48 -7.31 1.27
N ASP A 82 -5.51 -7.64 0.50
CA ASP A 82 -5.99 -9.01 0.34
C ASP A 82 -4.95 -9.90 -0.34
N GLU A 83 -4.15 -9.36 -1.26
CA GLU A 83 -3.01 -10.07 -1.82
C GLU A 83 -1.90 -10.32 -0.79
N TYR A 84 -1.60 -9.35 0.09
CA TYR A 84 -0.69 -9.58 1.22
C TYR A 84 -1.20 -10.68 2.15
N LYS A 85 -2.50 -10.67 2.47
CA LYS A 85 -3.13 -11.71 3.29
C LYS A 85 -3.01 -13.08 2.63
N ARG A 86 -3.32 -13.18 1.33
CA ARG A 86 -3.23 -14.42 0.56
C ARG A 86 -1.81 -14.99 0.55
N ARG A 87 -0.81 -14.15 0.27
CA ARG A 87 0.61 -14.55 0.28
C ARG A 87 1.08 -14.98 1.66
N TRP A 88 0.69 -14.25 2.71
CA TRP A 88 1.05 -14.59 4.09
C TRP A 88 0.46 -15.94 4.52
N ILE A 89 -0.78 -16.25 4.16
CA ILE A 89 -1.42 -17.55 4.43
C ILE A 89 -0.74 -18.66 3.62
N ALA A 90 -0.47 -18.43 2.34
CA ALA A 90 0.23 -19.39 1.49
C ALA A 90 1.65 -19.71 2.02
N ALA A 91 2.29 -18.75 2.69
CA ALA A 91 3.58 -18.92 3.35
C ALA A 91 3.49 -19.62 4.73
N GLY A 92 2.32 -20.12 5.13
CA GLY A 92 2.11 -20.84 6.40
C GLY A 92 1.80 -19.93 7.59
N ALA A 93 1.34 -18.70 7.35
CA ALA A 93 0.96 -17.73 8.38
C ALA A 93 2.02 -17.51 9.49
N PRO A 94 3.29 -17.23 9.11
CA PRO A 94 4.38 -17.03 10.06
C PRO A 94 4.08 -15.90 11.07
N SER A 95 4.47 -16.12 12.33
CA SER A 95 4.30 -15.18 13.44
C SER A 95 5.23 -13.95 13.34
N ASP A 96 6.41 -14.11 12.73
CA ASP A 96 7.31 -13.01 12.39
C ASP A 96 6.99 -12.47 10.98
N PHE A 97 6.23 -11.38 10.94
CA PHE A 97 5.83 -10.71 9.70
C PHE A 97 7.01 -10.12 8.91
N LYS A 98 8.11 -9.77 9.57
CA LYS A 98 9.29 -9.18 8.92
C LYS A 98 10.09 -10.24 8.19
N GLU A 99 10.22 -11.42 8.79
CA GLU A 99 10.88 -12.58 8.16
C GLU A 99 10.01 -13.22 7.07
N ALA A 100 8.69 -13.30 7.31
CA ALA A 100 7.70 -13.78 6.33
C ALA A 100 7.80 -13.06 4.98
N LEU A 101 7.91 -11.73 5.03
CA LEU A 101 7.88 -10.91 3.82
C LEU A 101 9.22 -10.83 3.12
N LYS A 102 10.35 -11.02 3.81
CA LYS A 102 11.64 -11.23 3.13
C LYS A 102 11.57 -12.43 2.18
N LYS A 103 10.92 -13.52 2.60
CA LYS A 103 10.74 -14.72 1.78
C LYS A 103 9.78 -14.50 0.61
N VAL A 104 8.72 -13.72 0.82
CA VAL A 104 7.72 -13.39 -0.22
C VAL A 104 8.26 -12.37 -1.25
N ALA A 105 9.13 -11.44 -0.85
CA ALA A 105 9.73 -10.45 -1.75
C ALA A 105 10.93 -10.99 -2.55
N SER A 106 11.49 -12.14 -2.15
CA SER A 106 12.60 -12.82 -2.83
C SER A 106 12.13 -13.97 -3.75
N SER A 107 10.83 -14.16 -3.90
CA SER A 107 10.19 -15.19 -4.74
C SER A 107 9.41 -14.53 -5.87
#